data_AF-A0A645B8V7-F1
#
_entry.id   AF-A0A645B8V7-F1
#
_cell.length_a   1.000
_cell.length_b   1.000
_cell.length_c   1.000
_cell.angle_alpha   90.00
_cell.angle_beta   90.00
_cell.angle_gamma   90.00
#
_symmetry.space_group_name_H-M   'P 1'
#
loop_
_entity.id
_entity.type
_entity.pdbx_description
1 polymer ?
#
loop_
_entity_poly.entity_id
_entity_poly.type
_entity_poly.pdbx_seq_one_letter_code
_entity_poly.pdbx_strand_id
1 'polypeptide(L)'
;MKSPQQLATYLARQWWRADWRERQLLNGATAWPLRLPIGMPDVRSFRDAGAIVQEHMQRWNAIEHDGPGHVEWSVRKYRAGAESVKVPAYWILSKPSELVAAICAFNAQDGTQIRRSYGALAQVISRVDPSFHRLLTRRLTLWQGSAAAQVILAAQITMQLEAGCAQGRPLRALSLAGNDSKFFERHGGLIKALLIERFAGEVSRQGLSTFLGAIDEDDHWLLLAPLDDGLLPFQRMRVTSSELRRTPMPASHILLIENERCLHQLPRPLRGTIAILGAGLDLGWLAAPWLRDRHVAYWGDMDTWGLAMLATARKHLPHLQALLMHHADFHTHIYLAVAEPVHAQMPVDGALTPEESAMDTFLRTQAKGRIEQEFLPQALVQQTIEAWHASRPVS
;
A
#
# COMPACT_ATOMS: atom_id res chain seq x y z
N MET A 1 29.58 -17.83 -27.63
CA MET A 1 29.72 -18.61 -26.37
C MET A 1 29.49 -17.69 -25.19
N LYS A 2 28.88 -18.17 -24.12
CA LYS A 2 28.59 -17.40 -22.91
C LYS A 2 29.69 -17.63 -21.88
N SER A 3 30.23 -16.57 -21.30
CA SER A 3 31.18 -16.67 -20.19
C SER A 3 30.47 -17.07 -18.88
N PRO A 4 31.22 -17.56 -17.87
CA PRO A 4 30.68 -17.80 -16.53
C PRO A 4 30.00 -16.56 -15.93
N GLN A 5 30.59 -15.37 -16.14
CA GLN A 5 30.02 -14.09 -15.73
C GLN A 5 28.67 -13.82 -16.41
N GLN A 6 28.54 -14.04 -17.72
CA GLN A 6 27.26 -13.84 -18.42
C GLN A 6 26.16 -14.76 -17.90
N LEU A 7 26.49 -16.02 -17.59
CA LEU A 7 25.54 -16.96 -17.00
C LEU A 7 25.21 -16.60 -15.55
N ALA A 8 26.18 -16.18 -14.75
CA ALA A 8 25.96 -15.70 -13.38
C ALA A 8 25.08 -14.44 -13.33
N THR A 9 25.28 -13.47 -14.23
CA THR A 9 24.40 -12.30 -14.39
C THR A 9 22.98 -12.72 -14.77
N TYR A 10 22.83 -13.71 -15.66
CA TYR A 10 21.51 -14.26 -16.00
C TYR A 10 20.83 -14.89 -14.78
N LEU A 11 21.54 -15.72 -14.01
CA LEU A 11 21.03 -16.36 -12.79
C LEU A 11 20.63 -15.32 -11.73
N ALA A 12 21.44 -14.27 -11.54
CA ALA A 12 21.13 -13.17 -10.63
C ALA A 12 19.82 -12.47 -10.99
N ARG A 13 19.56 -12.22 -12.28
CA ARG A 13 18.27 -11.69 -12.74
C ARG A 13 17.11 -12.65 -12.49
N GLN A 14 17.31 -13.95 -12.72
CA GLN A 14 16.28 -14.95 -12.46
C GLN A 14 15.95 -15.06 -10.97
N TRP A 15 16.95 -14.95 -10.08
CA TRP A 15 16.76 -14.99 -8.64
C TRP A 15 15.72 -13.99 -8.15
N TRP A 16 15.64 -12.81 -8.77
CA TRP A 16 14.69 -11.77 -8.38
C TRP A 16 13.26 -11.99 -8.90
N ARG A 17 13.02 -12.96 -9.77
CA ARG A 17 11.68 -13.31 -10.27
C ARG A 17 10.97 -14.30 -9.34
N ALA A 18 9.78 -13.92 -8.87
CA ALA A 18 8.99 -14.72 -7.93
C ALA A 18 8.69 -16.13 -8.43
N ASP A 19 8.21 -16.25 -9.68
CA ASP A 19 7.87 -17.56 -10.28
C ASP A 19 9.09 -18.47 -10.45
N TRP A 20 10.26 -17.88 -10.70
CA TRP A 20 11.50 -18.63 -10.80
C TRP A 20 11.92 -19.15 -9.42
N ARG A 21 11.89 -18.32 -8.37
CA ARG A 21 12.21 -18.76 -6.99
C ARG A 21 11.30 -19.87 -6.51
N GLU A 22 9.99 -19.71 -6.68
CA GLU A 22 9.01 -20.75 -6.30
C GLU A 22 9.35 -22.07 -6.99
N ARG A 23 9.51 -22.04 -8.33
CA ARG A 23 9.83 -23.23 -9.10
C ARG A 23 11.14 -23.89 -8.63
N GLN A 24 12.18 -23.10 -8.40
CA GLN A 24 13.51 -23.64 -8.12
C GLN A 24 13.73 -24.03 -6.67
N LEU A 25 13.01 -23.41 -5.73
CA LEU A 25 13.24 -23.61 -4.31
C LEU A 25 12.18 -24.51 -3.65
N LEU A 26 10.97 -24.60 -4.20
CA LEU A 26 9.88 -25.41 -3.63
C LEU A 26 9.61 -26.71 -4.38
N ASN A 27 9.91 -26.80 -5.69
CA ASN A 27 9.63 -28.03 -6.47
C ASN A 27 10.76 -29.09 -6.40
N GLY A 28 11.74 -28.88 -5.53
CA GLY A 28 12.74 -29.87 -5.14
C GLY A 28 13.45 -30.53 -6.33
N ALA A 29 13.50 -31.87 -6.34
CA ALA A 29 14.24 -32.69 -7.31
C ALA A 29 13.80 -32.54 -8.77
N THR A 30 12.63 -31.95 -9.06
CA THR A 30 12.18 -31.72 -10.44
C THR A 30 12.77 -30.44 -11.05
N ALA A 31 13.26 -29.53 -10.20
CA ALA A 31 13.81 -28.25 -10.63
C ALA A 31 15.34 -28.30 -10.84
N TRP A 32 15.99 -29.34 -10.31
CA TRP A 32 17.43 -29.53 -10.33
C TRP A 32 17.81 -30.88 -10.98
N PRO A 33 18.95 -30.97 -11.68
CA PRO A 33 19.96 -29.94 -11.84
C PRO A 33 19.56 -28.85 -12.86
N LEU A 34 20.03 -27.63 -12.63
CA LEU A 34 19.96 -26.56 -13.62
C LEU A 34 21.02 -26.79 -14.70
N ARG A 35 20.57 -26.89 -15.95
CA ARG A 35 21.44 -27.09 -17.12
C ARG A 35 21.51 -25.82 -17.97
N LEU A 36 22.60 -25.08 -17.85
CA LEU A 36 22.79 -23.78 -18.50
C LEU A 36 23.61 -23.95 -19.79
N PRO A 37 23.06 -23.61 -20.97
CA PRO A 37 23.80 -23.72 -22.22
C PRO A 37 24.90 -22.65 -22.30
N ILE A 38 26.15 -23.08 -22.36
CA ILE A 38 27.34 -22.23 -22.58
C ILE A 38 27.34 -21.73 -24.04
N GLY A 39 26.79 -22.53 -24.96
CA GLY A 39 26.70 -22.17 -26.37
C GLY A 39 28.03 -22.38 -27.10
N MET A 40 27.94 -22.54 -28.41
CA MET A 40 29.05 -23.06 -29.22
C MET A 40 29.90 -21.93 -29.83
N PRO A 41 31.18 -22.17 -30.09
CA PRO A 41 31.96 -21.32 -31.00
C PRO A 41 31.49 -21.58 -32.43
N ASP A 42 31.33 -20.49 -33.20
CA ASP A 42 31.11 -20.60 -34.65
C ASP A 42 32.40 -21.11 -35.34
N VAL A 43 32.25 -21.80 -36.47
CA VAL A 43 33.33 -22.44 -37.22
C VAL A 43 34.41 -21.43 -37.64
N ARG A 44 34.02 -20.18 -37.92
CA ARG A 44 34.94 -19.08 -38.25
C ARG A 44 35.74 -18.59 -37.03
N SER A 45 35.11 -18.51 -35.87
CA SER A 45 35.76 -18.07 -34.61
C SER A 45 36.84 -19.04 -34.13
N PHE A 46 36.73 -20.33 -34.48
CA PHE A 46 37.73 -21.33 -34.09
C PHE A 46 39.04 -21.23 -34.89
N ARG A 47 39.00 -20.68 -36.11
CA ARG A 47 40.16 -20.54 -37.00
C ARG A 47 40.93 -19.24 -36.75
N ASP A 48 40.23 -18.13 -36.48
CA ASP A 48 40.83 -16.79 -36.44
C ASP A 48 40.95 -16.18 -35.01
N ALA A 49 40.30 -16.75 -33.98
CA ALA A 49 40.26 -16.19 -32.62
C ALA A 49 40.87 -17.13 -31.55
N GLY A 50 42.03 -17.74 -31.86
CA GLY A 50 42.66 -18.78 -31.03
C GLY A 50 42.83 -18.41 -29.55
N ALA A 51 43.34 -17.22 -29.24
CA ALA A 51 43.57 -16.81 -27.85
C ALA A 51 42.28 -16.67 -27.02
N ILE A 52 41.21 -16.10 -27.61
CA ILE A 52 39.91 -15.90 -26.93
C ILE A 52 39.23 -17.25 -26.67
N VAL A 53 39.30 -18.18 -27.62
CA VAL A 53 38.74 -19.53 -27.46
C VAL A 53 39.53 -20.33 -26.42
N GLN A 54 40.86 -20.24 -26.41
CA GLN A 54 41.70 -20.88 -25.39
C GLN A 54 41.42 -20.33 -24.00
N GLU A 55 41.36 -19.00 -23.83
CA GLU A 55 41.01 -18.38 -22.55
C GLU A 55 39.60 -18.82 -22.10
N HIS A 56 38.65 -18.90 -23.02
CA HIS A 56 37.31 -19.40 -22.73
C HIS A 56 37.33 -20.85 -22.22
N MET A 57 38.08 -21.73 -22.87
CA MET A 57 38.25 -23.13 -22.44
C MET A 57 38.93 -23.22 -21.07
N GLN A 58 39.97 -22.41 -20.83
CA GLN A 58 40.67 -22.36 -19.55
C GLN A 58 39.74 -21.94 -18.41
N ARG A 59 38.90 -20.91 -18.62
CA ARG A 59 37.92 -20.46 -17.63
C ARG A 59 36.93 -21.57 -17.24
N TRP A 60 36.45 -22.35 -18.22
CA TRP A 60 35.53 -23.46 -17.95
C TRP A 60 36.23 -24.67 -17.34
N ASN A 61 37.48 -24.97 -17.71
CA ASN A 61 38.28 -25.99 -17.06
C ASN A 61 38.54 -25.65 -15.59
N ALA A 62 38.86 -24.39 -15.27
CA ALA A 62 39.04 -23.96 -13.88
C ALA A 62 37.77 -24.17 -13.04
N ILE A 63 36.59 -23.93 -13.63
CA ILE A 63 35.31 -24.18 -12.96
C ILE A 63 35.06 -25.66 -12.73
N GLU A 64 35.41 -26.52 -13.68
CA GLU A 64 35.26 -27.98 -13.53
C GLU A 64 36.11 -28.55 -12.40
N HIS A 65 37.31 -27.98 -12.16
CA HIS A 65 38.21 -28.47 -11.11
C HIS A 65 37.85 -27.90 -9.73
N ASP A 66 37.70 -26.57 -9.63
CA ASP A 66 37.64 -25.87 -8.33
C ASP A 66 36.41 -24.94 -8.20
N GLY A 67 35.55 -24.89 -9.21
CA GLY A 67 34.39 -24.00 -9.26
C GLY A 67 33.08 -24.62 -8.78
N PRO A 68 32.00 -23.82 -8.75
CA PRO A 68 30.69 -24.31 -8.38
C PRO A 68 30.03 -25.11 -9.53
N GLY A 69 29.50 -26.28 -9.19
CA GLY A 69 28.81 -27.17 -10.13
C GLY A 69 29.78 -27.99 -11.00
N HIS A 70 29.28 -28.47 -12.13
CA HIS A 70 30.03 -29.28 -13.11
C HIS A 70 29.84 -28.75 -14.53
N VAL A 71 30.83 -28.94 -15.39
CA VAL A 71 30.83 -28.57 -16.80
C VAL A 71 30.70 -29.83 -17.63
N GLU A 72 29.60 -29.94 -18.37
CA GLU A 72 29.40 -31.03 -19.31
C GLU A 72 30.17 -30.73 -20.62
N TRP A 73 31.15 -31.56 -20.95
CA TRP A 73 31.98 -31.43 -22.14
C TRP A 73 31.47 -32.29 -23.30
N SER A 74 31.46 -31.74 -24.50
CA SER A 74 31.08 -32.44 -25.73
C SER A 74 32.26 -32.56 -26.69
N VAL A 75 32.45 -33.73 -27.29
CA VAL A 75 33.46 -33.96 -28.33
C VAL A 75 32.93 -33.48 -29.69
N ARG A 76 33.71 -32.68 -30.42
CA ARG A 76 33.33 -32.22 -31.76
C ARG A 76 34.45 -32.33 -32.78
N LYS A 77 34.06 -32.68 -34.01
CA LYS A 77 34.93 -32.66 -35.19
C LYS A 77 34.66 -31.38 -35.98
N TYR A 78 35.66 -30.53 -36.13
CA TYR A 78 35.58 -29.36 -37.02
C TYR A 78 36.09 -29.75 -38.40
N ARG A 79 35.33 -29.43 -39.47
CA ARG A 79 35.68 -29.80 -40.86
C ARG A 79 37.05 -29.28 -41.34
N ALA A 80 37.65 -28.33 -40.62
CA ALA A 80 38.92 -27.70 -40.94
C ALA A 80 40.14 -28.31 -40.19
N GLY A 81 39.95 -29.30 -39.30
CA GLY A 81 41.02 -29.95 -38.55
C GLY A 81 40.83 -31.47 -38.50
N ALA A 82 41.94 -32.22 -38.44
CA ALA A 82 41.91 -33.68 -38.42
C ALA A 82 41.49 -34.29 -37.06
N GLU A 83 41.56 -33.51 -35.98
CA GLU A 83 41.32 -33.99 -34.60
C GLU A 83 40.02 -33.48 -33.98
N SER A 84 39.45 -34.29 -33.08
CA SER A 84 38.24 -33.94 -32.34
C SER A 84 38.61 -33.11 -31.10
N VAL A 85 37.91 -31.99 -30.87
CA VAL A 85 38.15 -31.11 -29.73
C VAL A 85 36.99 -31.22 -28.73
N LYS A 86 37.30 -31.32 -27.43
CA LYS A 86 36.32 -31.21 -26.34
C LYS A 86 35.98 -29.74 -26.11
N VAL A 87 34.69 -29.40 -26.17
CA VAL A 87 34.18 -28.05 -25.93
C VAL A 87 33.16 -28.06 -24.79
N PRO A 88 33.12 -27.00 -23.95
CA PRO A 88 32.19 -26.95 -22.83
C PRO A 88 30.79 -26.67 -23.38
N ALA A 89 29.84 -27.58 -23.12
CA ALA A 89 28.50 -27.51 -23.68
C ALA A 89 27.50 -26.91 -22.67
N TYR A 90 27.55 -27.39 -21.43
CA TYR A 90 26.62 -26.98 -20.37
C TYR A 90 27.33 -26.75 -19.05
N TRP A 91 26.82 -25.80 -18.28
CA TRP A 91 27.15 -25.64 -16.87
C TRP A 91 25.99 -26.17 -16.04
N ILE A 92 26.27 -27.20 -15.24
CA ILE A 92 25.34 -27.97 -14.44
C ILE A 92 25.47 -27.55 -12.99
N LEU A 93 24.38 -27.07 -12.40
CA LEU A 93 24.30 -26.76 -10.97
C LEU A 93 23.29 -27.73 -10.36
N SER A 94 23.70 -28.50 -9.37
CA SER A 94 22.92 -29.62 -8.81
C SER A 94 21.99 -29.21 -7.68
N LYS A 95 22.25 -28.05 -7.06
CA LYS A 95 21.50 -27.56 -5.90
C LYS A 95 21.51 -26.03 -5.78
N PRO A 96 20.56 -25.43 -5.06
CA PRO A 96 20.49 -23.98 -4.88
C PRO A 96 21.77 -23.34 -4.33
N SER A 97 22.49 -24.02 -3.43
CA SER A 97 23.74 -23.48 -2.87
C SER A 97 24.84 -23.31 -3.92
N GLU A 98 24.90 -24.18 -4.94
CA GLU A 98 25.85 -24.07 -6.05
C GLU A 98 25.50 -22.90 -6.96
N LEU A 99 24.21 -22.64 -7.20
CA LEU A 99 23.76 -21.45 -7.91
C LEU A 99 24.16 -20.17 -7.18
N VAL A 100 23.97 -20.11 -5.86
CA VAL A 100 24.36 -18.94 -5.08
C VAL A 100 25.89 -18.78 -5.09
N ALA A 101 26.65 -19.87 -5.00
CA ALA A 101 28.11 -19.85 -5.12
C ALA A 101 28.57 -19.36 -6.49
N ALA A 102 27.94 -19.82 -7.58
CA ALA A 102 28.19 -19.38 -8.95
C ALA A 102 27.95 -17.87 -9.12
N ILE A 103 26.84 -17.35 -8.60
CA ILE A 103 26.57 -15.90 -8.65
C ILE A 103 27.62 -15.14 -7.83
N CYS A 104 27.98 -15.60 -6.64
CA CYS A 104 28.98 -14.92 -5.82
C CYS A 104 30.37 -14.89 -6.48
N ALA A 105 30.77 -15.99 -7.13
CA ALA A 105 32.08 -16.11 -7.76
C ALA A 105 32.21 -15.23 -9.01
N PHE A 106 31.13 -15.07 -9.78
CA PHE A 106 31.20 -14.44 -11.11
C PHE A 106 30.31 -13.19 -11.29
N ASN A 107 29.55 -12.80 -10.27
CA ASN A 107 28.77 -11.57 -10.20
C ASN A 107 28.73 -11.05 -8.75
N ALA A 108 29.87 -10.54 -8.27
CA ALA A 108 30.06 -10.13 -6.89
C ALA A 108 29.08 -9.03 -6.42
N GLN A 109 28.67 -8.14 -7.32
CA GLN A 109 27.75 -7.04 -7.04
C GLN A 109 26.40 -7.56 -6.53
N ASP A 110 25.79 -8.51 -7.25
CA ASP A 110 24.51 -9.11 -6.84
C ASP A 110 24.68 -10.26 -5.82
N GLY A 111 25.83 -10.95 -5.86
CA GLY A 111 26.09 -12.17 -5.11
C GLY A 111 25.95 -12.02 -3.60
N THR A 112 26.38 -10.90 -3.02
CA THR A 112 26.28 -10.65 -1.57
C THR A 112 24.83 -10.59 -1.11
N GLN A 113 23.98 -9.83 -1.82
CA GLN A 113 22.57 -9.69 -1.50
C GLN A 113 21.83 -11.02 -1.70
N ILE A 114 22.12 -11.73 -2.79
CA ILE A 114 21.50 -13.01 -3.11
C ILE A 114 21.87 -14.06 -2.05
N ARG A 115 23.14 -14.16 -1.65
CA ARG A 115 23.60 -15.04 -0.57
C ARG A 115 22.88 -14.76 0.75
N ARG A 116 22.78 -13.48 1.13
CA ARG A 116 22.03 -13.08 2.35
C ARG A 116 20.57 -13.51 2.26
N SER A 117 19.91 -13.24 1.12
CA SER A 117 18.50 -13.58 0.93
C SER A 117 18.25 -15.10 0.94
N TYR A 118 19.13 -15.88 0.32
CA TYR A 118 19.07 -17.34 0.33
C TYR A 118 19.25 -17.91 1.74
N GLY A 119 20.26 -17.43 2.48
CA GLY A 119 20.51 -17.84 3.86
C GLY A 119 19.32 -17.51 4.77
N ALA A 120 18.76 -16.30 4.65
CA ALA A 120 17.58 -15.90 5.41
C ALA A 120 16.36 -16.76 5.04
N LEU A 121 16.13 -17.02 3.75
CA LEU A 121 15.02 -17.86 3.29
C LEU A 121 15.14 -19.30 3.80
N ALA A 122 16.33 -19.90 3.74
CA ALA A 122 16.56 -21.24 4.27
C ALA A 122 16.29 -21.31 5.79
N GLN A 123 16.70 -20.29 6.55
CA GLN A 123 16.40 -20.20 7.99
C GLN A 123 14.90 -20.06 8.27
N VAL A 124 14.21 -19.22 7.51
CA VAL A 124 12.76 -18.99 7.68
C VAL A 124 11.96 -20.24 7.31
N ILE A 125 12.17 -20.79 6.11
CA ILE A 125 11.40 -21.93 5.59
C ILE A 125 11.56 -23.18 6.48
N SER A 126 12.74 -23.39 7.07
CA SER A 126 12.98 -24.53 7.98
C SER A 126 12.25 -24.45 9.34
N ARG A 127 11.71 -23.28 9.70
CA ARG A 127 11.11 -23.04 11.03
C ARG A 127 9.67 -22.51 10.98
N VAL A 128 9.12 -22.35 9.78
CA VAL A 128 7.78 -21.81 9.55
C VAL A 128 6.89 -22.90 8.95
N ASP A 129 5.59 -22.82 9.26
CA ASP A 129 4.57 -23.73 8.73
C ASP A 129 4.62 -23.81 7.18
N PRO A 130 4.51 -25.02 6.58
CA PRO A 130 4.54 -25.21 5.13
C PRO A 130 3.53 -24.37 4.34
N SER A 131 2.38 -24.04 4.94
CA SER A 131 1.36 -23.19 4.30
C SER A 131 1.90 -21.82 3.88
N PHE A 132 2.90 -21.27 4.59
CA PHE A 132 3.49 -19.97 4.27
C PHE A 132 4.70 -20.04 3.32
N HIS A 133 5.22 -21.22 3.03
CA HIS A 133 6.47 -21.38 2.25
C HIS A 133 6.38 -20.73 0.88
N ARG A 134 5.24 -20.93 0.20
CA ARG A 134 4.97 -20.34 -1.11
C ARG A 134 4.95 -18.81 -1.05
N LEU A 135 4.20 -18.23 -0.11
CA LEU A 135 4.11 -16.78 0.08
C LEU A 135 5.48 -16.17 0.36
N LEU A 136 6.23 -16.72 1.31
CA LEU A 136 7.53 -16.22 1.75
C LEU A 136 8.60 -16.33 0.66
N THR A 137 8.56 -17.38 -0.15
CA THR A 137 9.46 -17.59 -1.30
C THR A 137 9.16 -16.62 -2.44
N ARG A 138 7.87 -16.42 -2.76
CA ARG A 138 7.44 -15.52 -3.84
C ARG A 138 7.65 -14.06 -3.47
N ARG A 139 7.24 -13.65 -2.27
CA ARG A 139 7.25 -12.25 -1.80
C ARG A 139 8.45 -11.92 -0.91
N LEU A 140 9.65 -12.25 -1.39
CA LEU A 140 10.90 -11.96 -0.67
C LEU A 140 11.04 -10.48 -0.28
N THR A 141 10.59 -9.56 -1.13
CA THR A 141 10.61 -8.10 -0.86
C THR A 141 9.80 -7.68 0.36
N LEU A 142 8.78 -8.45 0.74
CA LEU A 142 7.93 -8.18 1.90
C LEU A 142 8.70 -8.25 3.22
N TRP A 143 9.77 -9.03 3.28
CA TRP A 143 10.44 -9.35 4.54
C TRP A 143 11.97 -9.37 4.48
N GLN A 144 12.61 -9.27 3.31
CA GLN A 144 14.07 -9.29 3.17
C GLN A 144 14.82 -8.20 3.95
N GLY A 145 14.15 -7.11 4.32
CA GLY A 145 14.70 -6.06 5.17
C GLY A 145 14.68 -6.40 6.67
N SER A 146 13.98 -7.47 7.05
CA SER A 146 13.86 -7.94 8.43
C SER A 146 14.82 -9.08 8.73
N ALA A 147 15.24 -9.19 10.00
CA ALA A 147 15.99 -10.35 10.46
C ALA A 147 15.13 -11.63 10.35
N ALA A 148 15.73 -12.75 9.93
CA ALA A 148 15.02 -14.02 9.77
C ALA A 148 14.26 -14.44 11.04
N ALA A 149 14.84 -14.22 12.22
CA ALA A 149 14.19 -14.49 13.51
C ALA A 149 12.86 -13.73 13.71
N GLN A 150 12.78 -12.48 13.23
CA GLN A 150 11.56 -11.67 13.33
C GLN A 150 10.47 -12.17 12.37
N VAL A 151 10.86 -12.66 11.19
CA VAL A 151 9.94 -13.25 10.22
C VAL A 151 9.38 -14.58 10.72
N ILE A 152 10.25 -15.41 11.33
CA ILE A 152 9.83 -16.65 11.99
C ILE A 152 8.84 -16.33 13.12
N LEU A 153 9.16 -15.35 13.97
CA LEU A 153 8.27 -14.91 15.04
C LEU A 153 6.92 -14.40 14.50
N ALA A 154 6.92 -13.63 13.40
CA ALA A 154 5.69 -13.14 12.77
C ALA A 154 4.82 -14.30 12.31
N ALA A 155 5.40 -15.32 11.66
CA ALA A 155 4.66 -16.50 11.25
C ALA A 155 4.14 -17.32 12.44
N GLN A 156 4.91 -17.46 13.52
CA GLN A 156 4.47 -18.11 14.75
C GLN A 156 3.29 -17.38 15.41
N ILE A 157 3.35 -16.04 15.46
CA ILE A 157 2.24 -15.21 15.95
C ILE A 157 1.03 -15.40 15.05
N THR A 158 1.20 -15.36 13.72
CA THR A 158 0.10 -15.58 12.78
C THR A 158 -0.58 -16.93 12.98
N MET A 159 0.13 -17.98 13.38
CA MET A 159 -0.46 -19.28 13.71
C MET A 159 -1.29 -19.29 15.00
N GLN A 160 -1.10 -18.31 15.89
CA GLN A 160 -1.86 -18.18 17.14
C GLN A 160 -3.05 -17.22 17.02
N LEU A 161 -3.09 -16.40 15.98
CA LEU A 161 -4.17 -15.44 15.76
C LEU A 161 -5.43 -16.14 15.20
N GLU A 162 -6.59 -15.79 15.74
CA GLU A 162 -7.89 -16.26 15.27
C GLU A 162 -8.83 -15.08 15.02
N ALA A 163 -9.92 -15.31 14.29
CA ALA A 163 -10.95 -14.29 14.11
C ALA A 163 -11.48 -13.82 15.48
N GLY A 164 -11.53 -12.50 15.70
CA GLY A 164 -12.01 -11.90 16.96
C GLY A 164 -11.10 -12.06 18.19
N CYS A 165 -9.90 -12.63 18.07
CA CYS A 165 -9.04 -12.92 19.23
C CYS A 165 -8.55 -11.68 20.01
N ALA A 166 -8.60 -10.49 19.39
CA ALA A 166 -8.20 -9.27 20.04
C ALA A 166 -9.22 -8.76 21.05
N GLN A 167 -10.51 -9.10 20.91
CA GLN A 167 -11.56 -8.78 21.89
C GLN A 167 -11.59 -7.29 22.26
N GLY A 168 -11.48 -6.41 21.26
CA GLY A 168 -11.42 -4.96 21.46
C GLY A 168 -10.09 -4.44 21.99
N ARG A 169 -9.04 -5.26 22.09
CA ARG A 169 -7.69 -4.75 22.37
C ARG A 169 -7.06 -4.23 21.09
N PRO A 170 -6.25 -3.15 21.12
CA PRO A 170 -5.50 -2.74 19.95
C PRO A 170 -4.47 -3.80 19.57
N LEU A 171 -4.08 -3.86 18.30
CA LEU A 171 -3.15 -4.89 17.81
C LEU A 171 -1.82 -4.87 18.57
N ARG A 172 -1.32 -3.69 18.95
CA ARG A 172 -0.11 -3.52 19.76
C ARG A 172 -0.19 -4.12 21.17
N ALA A 173 -1.40 -4.36 21.69
CA ALA A 173 -1.62 -4.99 22.99
C ALA A 173 -1.70 -6.52 22.92
N LEU A 174 -1.65 -7.11 21.71
CA LEU A 174 -1.56 -8.55 21.52
C LEU A 174 -0.14 -9.02 21.84
N SER A 175 0.12 -9.33 23.11
CA SER A 175 1.35 -10.00 23.51
C SER A 175 1.26 -11.49 23.20
N LEU A 176 1.85 -11.89 22.07
CA LEU A 176 1.87 -13.26 21.57
C LEU A 176 3.32 -13.64 21.26
N ALA A 177 3.71 -14.84 21.67
CA ALA A 177 5.05 -15.40 21.46
C ALA A 177 6.22 -14.46 21.88
N GLY A 178 6.02 -13.60 22.88
CA GLY A 178 7.06 -12.70 23.40
C GLY A 178 7.38 -11.49 22.52
N ASN A 179 6.45 -11.07 21.65
CA ASN A 179 6.59 -9.84 20.88
C ASN A 179 6.52 -8.57 21.76
N ASP A 180 7.18 -7.50 21.31
CA ASP A 180 7.01 -6.16 21.88
C ASP A 180 5.79 -5.44 21.28
N SER A 181 5.34 -4.38 21.93
CA SER A 181 4.18 -3.58 21.51
C SER A 181 4.32 -2.98 20.10
N LYS A 182 5.56 -2.76 19.62
CA LYS A 182 5.84 -2.22 18.28
C LYS A 182 5.97 -3.31 17.22
N PHE A 183 5.78 -4.58 17.57
CA PHE A 183 5.94 -5.67 16.62
C PHE A 183 4.85 -5.62 15.54
N PHE A 184 3.59 -5.42 15.94
CA PHE A 184 2.47 -5.30 15.00
C PHE A 184 2.58 -4.07 14.11
N GLU A 185 3.09 -2.95 14.63
CA GLU A 185 3.37 -1.74 13.84
C GLU A 185 4.44 -2.01 12.77
N ARG A 186 5.54 -2.68 13.14
CA ARG A 186 6.66 -2.96 12.22
C ARG A 186 6.36 -4.05 11.20
N HIS A 187 5.60 -5.08 11.59
CA HIS A 187 5.39 -6.29 10.79
C HIS A 187 3.94 -6.46 10.30
N GLY A 188 3.09 -5.43 10.44
CA GLY A 188 1.67 -5.50 10.09
C GLY A 188 1.40 -5.95 8.65
N GLY A 189 2.20 -5.48 7.68
CA GLY A 189 2.11 -5.91 6.29
C GLY A 189 2.42 -7.40 6.09
N LEU A 190 3.41 -7.93 6.80
CA LEU A 190 3.77 -9.35 6.77
C LEU A 190 2.69 -10.20 7.45
N ILE A 191 2.25 -9.82 8.66
CA ILE A 191 1.20 -10.50 9.41
C ILE A 191 -0.10 -10.55 8.61
N LYS A 192 -0.49 -9.43 7.98
CA LYS A 192 -1.66 -9.36 7.09
C LYS A 192 -1.54 -10.35 5.93
N ALA A 193 -0.39 -10.39 5.26
CA ALA A 193 -0.17 -11.31 4.13
C ALA A 193 -0.21 -12.79 4.55
N LEU A 194 0.36 -13.13 5.70
CA LEU A 194 0.34 -14.49 6.25
C LEU A 194 -1.10 -14.89 6.65
N LEU A 195 -1.86 -14.00 7.28
CA LEU A 195 -3.27 -14.25 7.63
C LEU A 195 -4.16 -14.40 6.40
N ILE A 196 -3.91 -13.66 5.31
CA ILE A 196 -4.60 -13.83 4.03
C ILE A 196 -4.39 -15.24 3.48
N GLU A 197 -3.16 -15.75 3.52
CA GLU A 197 -2.85 -17.12 3.09
C GLU A 197 -3.55 -18.15 3.98
N ARG A 198 -3.54 -17.92 5.30
CA ARG A 198 -4.13 -18.84 6.29
C ARG A 198 -5.67 -18.92 6.20
N PHE A 199 -6.34 -17.80 5.99
CA PHE A 199 -7.81 -17.69 6.03
C PHE A 199 -8.42 -17.42 4.65
N ALA A 200 -7.80 -17.94 3.58
CA ALA A 200 -8.31 -17.89 2.21
C ALA A 200 -8.79 -16.49 1.74
N GLY A 201 -8.12 -15.42 2.21
CA GLY A 201 -8.44 -14.04 1.83
C GLY A 201 -9.53 -13.32 2.63
N GLU A 202 -10.13 -13.93 3.66
CA GLU A 202 -11.12 -13.26 4.52
C GLU A 202 -10.59 -11.94 5.13
N VAL A 203 -9.33 -11.92 5.52
CA VAL A 203 -8.65 -10.73 6.05
C VAL A 203 -8.55 -9.60 5.01
N SER A 204 -8.47 -9.92 3.71
CA SER A 204 -8.50 -8.90 2.64
C SER A 204 -9.87 -8.25 2.51
N ARG A 205 -10.96 -8.99 2.77
CA ARG A 205 -12.33 -8.49 2.66
C ARG A 205 -12.71 -7.60 3.82
N GLN A 206 -12.32 -7.98 5.05
CA GLN A 206 -12.77 -7.34 6.28
C GLN A 206 -11.79 -6.28 6.80
N GLY A 207 -10.50 -6.40 6.46
CA GLY A 207 -9.42 -5.64 7.08
C GLY A 207 -8.83 -6.37 8.30
N LEU A 208 -7.57 -6.08 8.63
CA LEU A 208 -6.82 -6.80 9.67
C LEU A 208 -7.43 -6.57 11.07
N SER A 209 -7.66 -5.32 11.45
CA SER A 209 -8.23 -4.95 12.75
C SER A 209 -9.62 -5.54 12.93
N THR A 210 -10.49 -5.40 11.92
CA THR A 210 -11.85 -5.99 11.91
C THR A 210 -11.81 -7.50 12.07
N PHE A 211 -11.00 -8.19 11.26
CA PHE A 211 -10.92 -9.66 11.29
C PHE A 211 -10.47 -10.18 12.67
N LEU A 212 -9.46 -9.53 13.27
CA LEU A 212 -8.97 -9.89 14.59
C LEU A 212 -9.85 -9.35 15.73
N GLY A 213 -10.86 -8.53 15.43
CA GLY A 213 -11.70 -7.87 16.44
C GLY A 213 -10.92 -6.89 17.32
N ALA A 214 -9.92 -6.22 16.75
CA ALA A 214 -9.12 -5.20 17.44
C ALA A 214 -9.78 -3.82 17.35
N ILE A 215 -9.52 -2.95 18.34
CA ILE A 215 -9.83 -1.52 18.17
C ILE A 215 -8.98 -0.99 17.04
N ASP A 216 -9.63 -0.31 16.10
CA ASP A 216 -8.94 0.43 15.06
C ASP A 216 -8.44 1.75 15.67
N GLU A 217 -7.14 1.80 15.98
CA GLU A 217 -6.53 3.00 16.57
C GLU A 217 -6.41 4.14 15.56
N ASP A 218 -6.60 3.85 14.27
CA ASP A 218 -6.67 4.82 13.19
C ASP A 218 -8.11 5.31 12.92
N ASP A 219 -9.11 4.90 13.73
CA ASP A 219 -10.50 5.36 13.60
C ASP A 219 -10.57 6.87 13.91
N HIS A 220 -11.02 7.64 12.94
CA HIS A 220 -10.94 9.10 12.99
C HIS A 220 -11.95 9.67 13.97
N TRP A 221 -11.51 10.58 14.83
CA TRP A 221 -12.37 11.22 15.83
C TRP A 221 -13.05 12.47 15.28
N LEU A 222 -14.37 12.51 15.42
CA LEU A 222 -15.21 13.62 14.99
C LEU A 222 -15.72 14.40 16.20
N LEU A 223 -15.73 15.73 16.10
CA LEU A 223 -16.33 16.60 17.11
C LEU A 223 -17.81 16.78 16.80
N LEU A 224 -18.68 16.38 17.73
CA LEU A 224 -20.11 16.61 17.67
C LEU A 224 -20.47 17.75 18.61
N ALA A 225 -21.22 18.72 18.10
CA ALA A 225 -21.72 19.84 18.88
C ALA A 225 -23.21 20.07 18.58
N PRO A 226 -24.12 19.88 19.55
CA PRO A 226 -25.52 20.26 19.36
C PRO A 226 -25.61 21.79 19.25
N LEU A 227 -26.41 22.26 18.29
CA LEU A 227 -26.77 23.69 18.16
C LEU A 227 -28.17 23.97 18.74
N ASP A 228 -28.88 22.93 19.15
CA ASP A 228 -30.14 22.98 19.92
C ASP A 228 -29.94 22.23 21.24
N ASP A 229 -30.44 22.81 22.33
CA ASP A 229 -30.24 22.21 23.65
C ASP A 229 -31.04 20.90 23.79
N GLY A 230 -30.45 19.93 24.49
CA GLY A 230 -31.10 18.65 24.78
C GLY A 230 -31.00 17.58 23.69
N LEU A 231 -30.39 17.87 22.53
CA LEU A 231 -30.14 16.84 21.49
C LEU A 231 -29.09 15.82 21.89
N LEU A 232 -28.05 16.26 22.59
CA LEU A 232 -26.94 15.43 23.06
C LEU A 232 -26.73 15.65 24.57
N PRO A 233 -26.20 14.65 25.30
CA PRO A 233 -25.96 14.76 26.73
C PRO A 233 -24.88 15.80 27.10
N PHE A 234 -24.04 16.20 26.13
CA PHE A 234 -22.97 17.17 26.31
C PHE A 234 -23.00 18.22 25.20
N GLN A 235 -22.55 19.44 25.53
CA GLN A 235 -22.43 20.56 24.59
C GLN A 235 -21.32 20.35 23.53
N ARG A 236 -20.40 19.41 23.79
CA ARG A 236 -19.37 18.93 22.87
C ARG A 236 -19.04 17.49 23.23
N MET A 237 -18.94 16.60 22.24
CA MET A 237 -18.48 15.22 22.45
C MET A 237 -17.63 14.78 21.26
N ARG A 238 -16.73 13.82 21.49
CA ARG A 238 -15.99 13.14 20.42
C ARG A 238 -16.50 11.73 20.27
N VAL A 239 -16.76 11.32 19.04
CA VAL A 239 -17.11 9.95 18.65
C VAL A 239 -16.27 9.56 17.45
N THR A 240 -16.02 8.28 17.25
CA THR A 240 -15.29 7.86 16.06
C THR A 240 -16.20 7.86 14.82
N SER A 241 -15.61 7.99 13.63
CA SER A 241 -16.36 7.94 12.37
C SER A 241 -17.09 6.61 12.21
N SER A 242 -16.47 5.50 12.65
CA SER A 242 -17.11 4.19 12.60
C SER A 242 -18.32 4.08 13.54
N GLU A 243 -18.26 4.64 14.75
CA GLU A 243 -19.39 4.70 15.69
C GLU A 243 -20.53 5.56 15.16
N LEU A 244 -20.21 6.74 14.64
CA LEU A 244 -21.18 7.66 14.03
C LEU A 244 -21.89 7.02 12.84
N ARG A 245 -21.17 6.23 12.04
CA ARG A 245 -21.75 5.51 10.89
C ARG A 245 -22.86 4.54 11.30
N ARG A 246 -22.76 3.94 12.49
CA ARG A 246 -23.69 2.91 13.00
C ARG A 246 -24.77 3.46 13.93
N THR A 247 -24.60 4.69 14.44
CA THR A 247 -25.44 5.25 15.50
C THR A 247 -26.25 6.44 14.98
N PRO A 248 -27.56 6.28 14.74
CA PRO A 248 -28.42 7.40 14.34
C PRO A 248 -28.44 8.50 15.41
N MET A 249 -28.19 9.74 15.00
CA MET A 249 -28.25 10.89 15.90
C MET A 249 -29.67 11.48 15.97
N PRO A 250 -30.09 12.06 17.10
CA PRO A 250 -31.45 12.59 17.28
C PRO A 250 -31.65 14.00 16.67
N ALA A 251 -31.07 14.29 15.50
CA ALA A 251 -31.15 15.61 14.85
C ALA A 251 -31.71 15.54 13.44
N SER A 252 -32.70 16.35 13.10
CA SER A 252 -33.24 16.42 11.74
C SER A 252 -32.27 17.09 10.75
N HIS A 253 -31.36 17.93 11.25
CA HIS A 253 -30.37 18.66 10.47
C HIS A 253 -28.95 18.29 10.91
N ILE A 254 -28.08 18.03 9.94
CA ILE A 254 -26.66 17.75 10.17
C ILE A 254 -25.84 18.79 9.40
N LEU A 255 -25.00 19.54 10.13
CA LEU A 255 -24.07 20.48 9.52
C LEU A 255 -22.66 19.89 9.60
N LEU A 256 -22.15 19.43 8.46
CA LEU A 256 -20.77 18.95 8.34
C LEU A 256 -19.83 20.12 8.08
N ILE A 257 -18.82 20.27 8.92
CA ILE A 257 -17.84 21.35 8.85
C ILE A 257 -16.45 20.74 8.83
N GLU A 258 -15.62 21.16 7.89
CA GLU A 258 -14.24 20.66 7.80
C GLU A 258 -13.42 21.02 9.05
N ASN A 259 -13.37 22.31 9.42
CA ASN A 259 -12.52 22.79 10.49
C ASN A 259 -13.26 22.91 11.85
N GLU A 260 -12.74 22.25 12.89
CA GLU A 260 -13.30 22.32 14.25
C GLU A 260 -13.30 23.73 14.84
N ARG A 261 -12.36 24.59 14.42
CA ARG A 261 -12.25 25.95 14.93
C ARG A 261 -13.46 26.80 14.56
N CYS A 262 -14.15 26.51 13.46
CA CYS A 262 -15.36 27.22 13.03
C CYS A 262 -16.57 27.04 13.97
N LEU A 263 -16.49 26.18 14.99
CA LEU A 263 -17.57 25.98 15.96
C LEU A 263 -18.05 27.28 16.62
N HIS A 264 -17.16 28.25 16.85
CA HIS A 264 -17.51 29.53 17.46
C HIS A 264 -18.34 30.45 16.55
N GLN A 265 -18.35 30.20 15.24
CA GLN A 265 -19.08 31.01 14.26
C GLN A 265 -20.53 30.58 14.09
N LEU A 266 -20.88 29.37 14.56
CA LEU A 266 -22.19 28.76 14.30
C LEU A 266 -23.32 29.44 15.08
N PRO A 267 -24.51 29.62 14.45
CA PRO A 267 -25.66 30.20 15.12
C PRO A 267 -26.18 29.26 16.21
N ARG A 268 -26.60 29.83 17.34
CA ARG A 268 -27.23 29.11 18.46
C ARG A 268 -28.33 30.00 19.07
N PRO A 269 -29.53 29.45 19.34
CA PRO A 269 -29.96 28.08 19.08
C PRO A 269 -30.36 27.85 17.61
N LEU A 270 -30.16 26.63 17.11
CA LEU A 270 -30.62 26.20 15.79
C LEU A 270 -31.33 24.84 15.89
N ARG A 271 -32.65 24.87 15.81
CA ARG A 271 -33.54 23.78 16.23
C ARG A 271 -33.26 22.45 15.53
N GLY A 272 -33.09 21.38 16.29
CA GLY A 272 -32.90 20.03 15.74
C GLY A 272 -31.61 19.84 14.94
N THR A 273 -30.59 20.69 15.17
CA THR A 273 -29.32 20.66 14.41
C THR A 273 -28.15 20.18 15.26
N ILE A 274 -27.37 19.25 14.72
CA ILE A 274 -26.04 18.87 15.23
C ILE A 274 -24.98 19.25 14.20
N ALA A 275 -23.95 19.96 14.64
CA ALA A 275 -22.74 20.18 13.86
C ALA A 275 -21.76 19.03 14.08
N ILE A 276 -21.17 18.53 13.00
CA ILE A 276 -20.15 17.48 12.98
C ILE A 276 -18.91 18.07 12.35
N LEU A 277 -17.84 18.18 13.12
CA LEU A 277 -16.65 18.92 12.72
C LEU A 277 -15.40 18.03 12.69
N GLY A 278 -14.43 18.41 11.86
CA GLY A 278 -13.10 17.83 11.89
C GLY A 278 -12.97 16.54 11.11
N ALA A 279 -13.86 16.24 10.14
CA ALA A 279 -13.84 14.96 9.41
C ALA A 279 -12.60 14.75 8.54
N GLY A 280 -11.94 15.82 8.09
CA GLY A 280 -10.83 15.71 7.14
C GLY A 280 -11.18 14.81 5.95
N LEU A 281 -10.26 13.95 5.54
CA LEU A 281 -10.49 13.01 4.44
C LEU A 281 -11.32 11.77 4.82
N ASP A 282 -11.64 11.57 6.10
CA ASP A 282 -12.48 10.45 6.53
C ASP A 282 -13.98 10.77 6.42
N LEU A 283 -14.47 10.68 5.19
CA LEU A 283 -15.85 10.96 4.83
C LEU A 283 -16.68 9.68 4.60
N GLY A 284 -16.10 8.50 4.83
CA GLY A 284 -16.76 7.22 4.57
C GLY A 284 -17.97 6.94 5.46
N TRP A 285 -18.02 7.57 6.64
CA TRP A 285 -19.15 7.48 7.56
C TRP A 285 -20.43 8.13 7.00
N LEU A 286 -20.33 9.04 6.02
CA LEU A 286 -21.49 9.64 5.34
C LEU A 286 -22.35 8.61 4.59
N ALA A 287 -21.83 7.40 4.35
CA ALA A 287 -22.61 6.30 3.80
C ALA A 287 -23.63 5.69 4.80
N ALA A 288 -23.73 6.24 6.02
CA ALA A 288 -24.67 5.78 7.02
C ALA A 288 -26.13 5.89 6.53
N PRO A 289 -26.94 4.83 6.60
CA PRO A 289 -28.32 4.86 6.12
C PRO A 289 -29.18 5.94 6.80
N TRP A 290 -28.92 6.25 8.08
CA TRP A 290 -29.72 7.20 8.85
C TRP A 290 -29.58 8.65 8.38
N LEU A 291 -28.52 8.98 7.63
CA LEU A 291 -28.32 10.32 7.06
C LEU A 291 -29.24 10.59 5.86
N ARG A 292 -29.77 9.53 5.22
CA ARG A 292 -30.56 9.68 3.98
C ARG A 292 -31.83 10.50 4.15
N ASP A 293 -32.40 10.46 5.36
CA ASP A 293 -33.65 11.14 5.70
C ASP A 293 -33.38 12.45 6.48
N ARG A 294 -32.14 12.94 6.49
CA ARG A 294 -31.74 14.16 7.21
C ARG A 294 -31.42 15.27 6.23
N HIS A 295 -31.62 16.51 6.66
CA HIS A 295 -31.18 17.66 5.90
C HIS A 295 -29.71 17.91 6.22
N VAL A 296 -28.83 17.72 5.22
CA VAL A 296 -27.38 17.74 5.43
C VAL A 296 -26.73 18.84 4.60
N ALA A 297 -25.94 19.68 5.28
CA ALA A 297 -25.09 20.68 4.65
C ALA A 297 -23.62 20.35 4.88
N TYR A 298 -22.78 20.78 3.93
CA TYR A 298 -21.33 20.78 4.02
C TYR A 298 -20.81 22.21 3.92
N TRP A 299 -19.89 22.55 4.81
CA TRP A 299 -19.11 23.77 4.74
C TRP A 299 -17.63 23.38 4.88
N GLY A 300 -16.83 23.68 3.86
CA GLY A 300 -15.38 23.51 3.84
C GLY A 300 -14.66 24.80 3.44
N ASP A 301 -13.34 24.75 3.39
CA ASP A 301 -12.53 25.86 2.84
C ASP A 301 -12.88 26.09 1.36
N MET A 302 -12.83 27.35 0.89
CA MET A 302 -12.96 27.65 -0.53
C MET A 302 -11.61 27.49 -1.21
N ASP A 303 -11.22 26.25 -1.46
CA ASP A 303 -10.02 25.84 -2.19
C ASP A 303 -10.26 24.52 -2.95
N THR A 304 -9.22 23.97 -3.59
CA THR A 304 -9.37 22.71 -4.33
C THR A 304 -9.53 21.48 -3.43
N TRP A 305 -9.05 21.52 -2.18
CA TRP A 305 -9.22 20.43 -1.21
C TRP A 305 -10.64 20.37 -0.64
N GLY A 306 -11.21 21.51 -0.27
CA GLY A 306 -12.59 21.63 0.18
C GLY A 306 -13.58 21.14 -0.87
N LEU A 307 -13.34 21.46 -2.16
CA LEU A 307 -14.15 20.94 -3.28
C LEU A 307 -13.92 19.44 -3.53
N ALA A 308 -12.70 18.93 -3.37
CA ALA A 308 -12.44 17.48 -3.46
C ALA A 308 -13.12 16.69 -2.33
N MET A 309 -13.16 17.25 -1.13
CA MET A 309 -13.89 16.70 0.02
C MET A 309 -15.40 16.74 -0.21
N LEU A 310 -15.95 17.86 -0.70
CA LEU A 310 -17.36 17.96 -1.10
C LEU A 310 -17.74 16.90 -2.14
N ALA A 311 -16.92 16.71 -3.18
CA ALA A 311 -17.13 15.69 -4.19
C ALA A 311 -17.14 14.28 -3.59
N THR A 312 -16.25 14.01 -2.62
CA THR A 312 -16.19 12.74 -1.92
C THR A 312 -17.41 12.53 -1.01
N ALA A 313 -17.84 13.57 -0.30
CA ALA A 313 -19.03 13.55 0.54
C ALA A 313 -20.29 13.23 -0.28
N ARG A 314 -20.45 13.84 -1.47
CA ARG A 314 -21.61 13.60 -2.34
C ARG A 314 -21.65 12.22 -2.98
N LYS A 315 -20.52 11.53 -3.14
CA LYS A 315 -20.54 10.10 -3.53
C LYS A 315 -21.30 9.24 -2.51
N HIS A 316 -21.28 9.64 -1.25
CA HIS A 316 -22.00 8.95 -0.18
C HIS A 316 -23.40 9.52 0.07
N LEU A 317 -23.54 10.85 -0.03
CA LEU A 317 -24.78 11.56 0.25
C LEU A 317 -25.12 12.57 -0.86
N PRO A 318 -25.76 12.15 -1.97
CA PRO A 318 -25.95 13.00 -3.15
C PRO A 318 -26.78 14.27 -2.94
N HIS A 319 -27.69 14.28 -1.96
CA HIS A 319 -28.54 15.44 -1.64
C HIS A 319 -27.87 16.47 -0.71
N LEU A 320 -26.59 16.27 -0.38
CA LEU A 320 -25.83 17.18 0.48
C LEU A 320 -25.63 18.55 -0.19
N GLN A 321 -25.97 19.61 0.54
CA GLN A 321 -25.91 21.00 0.08
C GLN A 321 -24.58 21.64 0.51
N ALA A 322 -23.86 22.27 -0.41
CA ALA A 322 -22.67 23.04 -0.07
C ALA A 322 -23.06 24.44 0.39
N LEU A 323 -22.42 24.96 1.44
CA LEU A 323 -22.64 26.30 1.98
C LEU A 323 -21.36 27.12 1.86
N LEU A 324 -21.48 28.39 1.45
CA LEU A 324 -20.36 29.35 1.38
C LEU A 324 -19.19 28.88 0.51
N MET A 325 -19.51 28.14 -0.55
CA MET A 325 -18.54 27.54 -1.47
C MET A 325 -18.95 27.80 -2.92
N HIS A 326 -19.48 28.99 -3.19
CA HIS A 326 -19.80 29.43 -4.55
C HIS A 326 -18.84 30.51 -5.03
N HIS A 327 -18.75 30.66 -6.35
CA HIS A 327 -17.90 31.68 -6.97
C HIS A 327 -18.21 33.10 -6.48
N ALA A 328 -19.49 33.40 -6.20
CA ALA A 328 -19.90 34.70 -5.66
C ALA A 328 -19.36 34.93 -4.23
N ASP A 329 -19.33 33.88 -3.40
CA ASP A 329 -18.80 33.93 -2.04
C ASP A 329 -17.30 34.21 -2.08
N PHE A 330 -16.57 33.47 -2.94
CA PHE A 330 -15.13 33.66 -3.12
C PHE A 330 -14.80 35.07 -3.61
N HIS A 331 -15.48 35.54 -4.65
CA HIS A 331 -15.23 36.86 -5.23
C HIS A 331 -15.46 37.99 -4.21
N THR A 332 -16.54 37.89 -3.41
CA THR A 332 -16.85 38.88 -2.36
C THR A 332 -15.78 38.94 -1.27
N HIS A 333 -15.12 37.80 -1.00
CA HIS A 333 -14.16 37.65 0.08
C HIS A 333 -12.71 37.48 -0.41
N ILE A 334 -12.41 37.87 -1.65
CA ILE A 334 -11.09 37.70 -2.26
C ILE A 334 -9.97 38.38 -1.47
N TYR A 335 -10.28 39.39 -0.66
CA TYR A 335 -9.33 40.05 0.24
C TYR A 335 -8.81 39.13 1.36
N LEU A 336 -9.52 38.06 1.67
CA LEU A 336 -9.11 36.99 2.60
C LEU A 336 -8.30 35.89 1.90
N ALA A 337 -8.20 35.92 0.57
CA ALA A 337 -7.60 34.84 -0.18
C ALA A 337 -6.08 34.76 0.03
N VAL A 338 -5.59 33.54 0.15
CA VAL A 338 -4.18 33.18 0.32
C VAL A 338 -3.77 32.16 -0.74
N ALA A 339 -2.46 31.96 -0.90
CA ALA A 339 -1.95 30.94 -1.80
C ALA A 339 -2.33 29.54 -1.32
N GLU A 340 -2.68 28.67 -2.27
CA GLU A 340 -2.82 27.24 -2.04
C GLU A 340 -1.49 26.58 -2.48
N PRO A 341 -0.68 26.04 -1.55
CA PRO A 341 0.66 25.56 -1.88
C PRO A 341 0.64 24.32 -2.78
N VAL A 342 -0.39 23.49 -2.64
CA VAL A 342 -0.57 22.23 -3.38
C VAL A 342 -2.04 22.05 -3.66
N HIS A 343 -2.41 21.97 -4.94
CA HIS A 343 -3.77 21.66 -5.35
C HIS A 343 -4.10 20.18 -5.11
N ALA A 344 -5.34 19.90 -4.73
CA ALA A 344 -5.91 18.57 -4.69
C ALA A 344 -5.96 17.93 -6.09
N GLN A 345 -6.05 16.59 -6.13
CA GLN A 345 -6.35 15.88 -7.36
C GLN A 345 -7.72 16.31 -7.91
N MET A 346 -7.87 16.30 -9.23
CA MET A 346 -9.16 16.64 -9.83
C MET A 346 -10.24 15.66 -9.35
N PRO A 347 -11.39 16.17 -8.89
CA PRO A 347 -12.54 15.34 -8.55
C PRO A 347 -12.99 14.49 -9.74
N VAL A 348 -13.63 13.35 -9.44
CA VAL A 348 -14.21 12.48 -10.48
C VAL A 348 -15.40 13.19 -11.14
N ASP A 349 -15.49 13.08 -12.47
CA ASP A 349 -16.57 13.67 -13.25
C ASP A 349 -17.96 13.34 -12.68
N GLY A 350 -18.82 14.36 -12.57
CA GLY A 350 -20.19 14.24 -12.07
C GLY A 350 -20.36 14.23 -10.56
N ALA A 351 -19.28 14.31 -9.77
CA ALA A 351 -19.36 14.41 -8.30
C ALA A 351 -19.65 15.85 -7.80
N LEU A 352 -19.29 16.86 -8.59
CA LEU A 352 -19.57 18.28 -8.36
C LEU A 352 -20.65 18.77 -9.33
N THR A 353 -21.37 19.83 -8.95
CA THR A 353 -22.26 20.51 -9.90
C THR A 353 -21.44 21.24 -10.99
N PRO A 354 -22.05 21.65 -12.11
CA PRO A 354 -21.36 22.45 -13.12
C PRO A 354 -20.75 23.74 -12.54
N GLU A 355 -21.45 24.41 -11.62
CA GLU A 355 -21.01 25.65 -10.98
C GLU A 355 -19.80 25.43 -10.07
N GLU A 356 -19.80 24.34 -9.29
CA GLU A 356 -18.69 23.98 -8.41
C GLU A 356 -17.47 23.48 -9.20
N SER A 357 -17.70 22.76 -10.31
CA SER A 357 -16.62 22.35 -11.21
C SER A 357 -15.95 23.55 -11.88
N ALA A 358 -16.76 24.56 -12.25
CA ALA A 358 -16.26 25.83 -12.74
C ALA A 358 -15.48 26.59 -11.65
N MET A 359 -15.95 26.54 -10.39
CA MET A 359 -15.22 27.10 -9.25
C MET A 359 -13.88 26.39 -9.02
N ASP A 360 -13.82 25.05 -8.99
CA ASP A 360 -12.56 24.30 -8.87
C ASP A 360 -11.55 24.70 -9.96
N THR A 361 -12.03 24.77 -11.21
CA THR A 361 -11.21 25.22 -12.36
C THR A 361 -10.70 26.64 -12.15
N PHE A 362 -11.57 27.56 -11.71
CA PHE A 362 -11.21 28.95 -11.43
C PHE A 362 -10.13 29.05 -10.34
N LEU A 363 -10.31 28.38 -9.19
CA LEU A 363 -9.37 28.45 -8.06
C LEU A 363 -7.96 28.00 -8.45
N ARG A 364 -7.85 26.94 -9.25
CA ARG A 364 -6.55 26.42 -9.77
C ARG A 364 -5.78 27.43 -10.63
N THR A 365 -6.45 28.44 -11.18
CA THR A 365 -5.82 29.49 -11.99
C THR A 365 -5.39 30.72 -11.19
N GLN A 366 -5.81 30.82 -9.92
CA GLN A 366 -5.52 31.97 -9.08
C GLN A 366 -4.19 31.80 -8.33
N ALA A 367 -3.40 32.87 -8.24
CA ALA A 367 -2.21 32.87 -7.37
C ALA A 367 -2.57 32.78 -5.87
N LYS A 368 -3.78 33.24 -5.53
CA LYS A 368 -4.38 33.14 -4.20
C LYS A 368 -5.76 32.47 -4.32
N GLY A 369 -5.75 31.15 -4.47
CA GLY A 369 -6.93 30.33 -4.72
C GLY A 369 -7.62 29.75 -3.48
N ARG A 370 -7.26 30.19 -2.27
CA ARG A 370 -7.76 29.61 -1.02
C ARG A 370 -8.31 30.65 -0.06
N ILE A 371 -9.55 30.47 0.41
CA ILE A 371 -10.11 31.22 1.55
C ILE A 371 -10.45 30.22 2.65
N GLU A 372 -9.83 30.39 3.83
CA GLU A 372 -10.05 29.53 4.99
C GLU A 372 -11.35 29.92 5.71
N GLN A 373 -12.16 28.92 6.10
CA GLN A 373 -13.47 29.11 6.73
C GLN A 373 -13.43 30.03 7.97
N GLU A 374 -12.37 29.91 8.76
CA GLU A 374 -12.18 30.64 10.02
C GLU A 374 -12.18 32.17 9.85
N PHE A 375 -11.89 32.67 8.65
CA PHE A 375 -11.80 34.09 8.38
C PHE A 375 -13.07 34.69 7.78
N LEU A 376 -14.06 33.87 7.41
CA LEU A 376 -15.32 34.39 6.91
C LEU A 376 -16.07 35.18 8.00
N PRO A 377 -16.72 36.31 7.67
CA PRO A 377 -17.47 37.10 8.65
C PRO A 377 -18.55 36.25 9.34
N GLN A 378 -18.56 36.26 10.67
CA GLN A 378 -19.50 35.46 11.47
C GLN A 378 -20.97 35.72 11.10
N ALA A 379 -21.33 36.98 10.83
CA ALA A 379 -22.70 37.34 10.46
C ALA A 379 -23.14 36.68 9.14
N LEU A 380 -22.24 36.58 8.16
CA LEU A 380 -22.49 35.87 6.90
C LEU A 380 -22.69 34.37 7.15
N VAL A 381 -21.81 33.78 7.96
CA VAL A 381 -21.88 32.35 8.31
C VAL A 381 -23.23 32.03 8.96
N GLN A 382 -23.64 32.82 9.95
CA GLN A 382 -24.91 32.64 10.65
C GLN A 382 -26.09 32.78 9.69
N GLN A 383 -26.13 33.86 8.90
CA GLN A 383 -27.22 34.11 7.96
C GLN A 383 -27.37 32.96 6.94
N THR A 384 -26.27 32.45 6.38
CA THR A 384 -26.31 31.36 5.41
C THR A 384 -26.78 30.05 6.04
N ILE A 385 -26.31 29.72 7.25
CA ILE A 385 -26.74 28.50 7.96
C ILE A 385 -28.22 28.60 8.36
N GLU A 386 -28.69 29.75 8.83
CA GLU A 386 -30.09 29.98 9.16
C GLU A 386 -31.01 29.89 7.92
N ALA A 387 -30.57 30.44 6.78
CA ALA A 387 -31.29 30.33 5.52
C ALA A 387 -31.37 28.87 5.03
N TRP A 388 -30.25 28.13 5.15
CA TRP A 388 -30.22 26.70 4.87
C TRP A 388 -31.21 25.94 5.75
N HIS A 389 -31.17 26.17 7.07
CA HIS A 389 -32.06 25.52 8.03
C HIS A 389 -33.55 25.80 7.77
N ALA A 390 -33.88 27.02 7.33
CA ALA A 390 -35.24 27.38 6.96
C ALA A 390 -35.71 26.77 5.63
N SER A 391 -34.78 26.36 4.76
CA SER A 391 -35.12 25.76 3.47
C SER A 391 -35.68 24.35 3.66
N ARG A 392 -36.81 24.04 3.00
CA ARG A 392 -37.36 22.68 3.05
C ARG A 392 -36.46 21.73 2.25
N PRO A 393 -36.19 20.51 2.74
CA PRO A 393 -35.49 19.52 1.95
C PRO A 393 -36.29 19.26 0.66
N VAL A 394 -35.62 19.35 -0.49
CA VAL A 394 -36.22 18.99 -1.77
C VAL A 394 -36.42 17.48 -1.74
N SER A 395 -37.69 17.08 -1.63
CA SER A 395 -38.16 15.68 -1.59
C SER A 395 -37.90 14.94 -2.90
#